data_AF-A0A2J0HNM8-F1
#
_entry.id   AF-A0A2J0HNM8-F1
#
_cell.length_a   1.000
_cell.length_b   1.000
_cell.length_c   1.000
_cell.angle_alpha   90.00
_cell.angle_beta   90.00
_cell.angle_gamma   90.00
#
_symmetry.space_group_name_H-M   'P 1'
#
loop_
_entity.id
_entity.type
_entity.pdbx_description
1 polymer ?
#
loop_
_entity_poly.entity_id
_entity_poly.type
_entity_poly.pdbx_seq_one_letter_code
_entity_poly.pdbx_strand_id
1 'polypeptide(L)'
;MQFKLPKNTKEFFWTNHVIFKMKCYGLSTQKILNVIKKPERKEEGIVKNTIAVMQPVNPKIQNGKKIWKQEIWAMYQIRRARNSLATPSLAKPDKSQLSNPKNYNLKAKSLRIISAWRYPGVSPRKDPIPGAILAEIKGVI
;
A
#
# COMPACT_ATOMS: atom_id res chain seq x y z
N MET A 1 -13.38 -2.55 -23.80
CA MET A 1 -12.93 -3.36 -22.64
C MET A 1 -14.02 -3.29 -21.57
N GLN A 2 -14.66 -4.40 -21.19
CA GLN A 2 -15.70 -4.37 -20.16
C GLN A 2 -15.07 -4.22 -18.78
N PHE A 3 -15.45 -3.16 -18.05
CA PHE A 3 -14.96 -2.91 -16.70
C PHE A 3 -15.69 -3.79 -15.69
N LYS A 4 -14.96 -4.66 -14.99
CA LYS A 4 -15.50 -5.49 -13.90
C LYS A 4 -15.24 -4.79 -12.56
N LEU A 5 -16.30 -4.52 -11.80
CA LEU A 5 -16.14 -3.96 -10.46
C LEU A 5 -15.42 -4.95 -9.53
N PRO A 6 -14.42 -4.49 -8.75
CA PRO A 6 -13.81 -5.33 -7.73
C PRO A 6 -14.80 -5.60 -6.59
N LYS A 7 -14.76 -6.82 -6.05
CA LYS A 7 -15.52 -7.20 -4.86
C LYS A 7 -14.63 -7.13 -3.63
N ASN A 8 -15.19 -6.66 -2.51
CA ASN A 8 -14.49 -6.64 -1.24
C ASN A 8 -14.35 -8.07 -0.70
N THR A 9 -13.15 -8.40 -0.24
CA THR A 9 -12.83 -9.69 0.41
C THR A 9 -12.26 -9.44 1.81
N LYS A 10 -12.02 -10.50 2.57
CA LYS A 10 -11.33 -10.41 3.87
C LYS A 10 -9.93 -9.79 3.73
N GLU A 11 -9.28 -10.01 2.60
CA GLU A 11 -7.92 -9.55 2.33
C GLU A 11 -7.88 -8.15 1.71
N PHE A 12 -8.83 -7.81 0.84
CA PHE A 12 -8.80 -6.57 0.06
C PHE A 12 -10.10 -5.78 0.20
N PHE A 13 -9.98 -4.54 0.65
CA PHE A 13 -11.06 -3.58 0.69
C PHE A 13 -10.81 -2.49 -0.36
N TRP A 14 -11.73 -2.34 -1.31
CA TRP A 14 -11.67 -1.37 -2.39
C TRP A 14 -12.50 -0.14 -2.04
N THR A 15 -11.86 1.03 -1.99
CA THR A 15 -12.57 2.29 -1.80
C THR A 15 -13.22 2.77 -3.11
N ASN A 16 -14.21 3.65 -3.01
CA ASN A 16 -14.82 4.28 -4.19
C ASN A 16 -13.79 5.06 -5.02
N HIS A 17 -12.78 5.65 -4.37
CA HIS A 17 -11.73 6.40 -5.04
C HIS A 17 -10.87 5.53 -5.96
N VAL A 18 -10.42 4.35 -5.51
CA VAL A 18 -9.68 3.44 -6.39
C VAL A 18 -10.56 2.91 -7.52
N ILE A 19 -11.84 2.60 -7.25
CA ILE A 19 -12.77 2.13 -8.29
C ILE A 19 -12.95 3.20 -9.38
N PHE A 20 -13.09 4.47 -8.99
CA PHE A 20 -13.16 5.58 -9.94
C PHE A 20 -11.88 5.69 -10.78
N LYS A 21 -10.72 5.70 -10.12
CA LYS A 21 -9.43 5.80 -10.82
C LYS A 21 -9.16 4.60 -11.74
N MET A 22 -9.59 3.40 -11.34
CA MET A 22 -9.52 2.21 -12.18
C MET A 22 -10.31 2.39 -13.49
N LYS A 23 -11.50 2.98 -13.42
CA LYS A 23 -12.30 3.31 -14.60
C LYS A 23 -11.58 4.34 -15.48
N CYS A 24 -11.08 5.44 -14.90
CA CYS A 24 -10.38 6.49 -15.64
C CYS A 24 -9.14 5.98 -16.41
N TYR A 25 -8.34 5.10 -15.78
CA TYR A 25 -7.08 4.62 -16.36
C TYR A 25 -7.18 3.25 -17.04
N GLY A 26 -8.39 2.68 -17.17
CA GLY A 26 -8.59 1.35 -17.73
C GLY A 26 -7.77 0.26 -16.99
N LEU A 27 -7.78 0.31 -15.66
CA LEU A 27 -7.07 -0.65 -14.81
C LEU A 27 -8.03 -1.76 -14.36
N SER A 28 -7.63 -3.01 -14.57
CA SER A 28 -8.35 -4.15 -14.04
C SER A 28 -7.95 -4.44 -12.59
N THR A 29 -8.84 -5.10 -11.86
CA THR A 29 -8.57 -5.58 -10.50
C THR A 29 -7.29 -6.40 -10.44
N GLN A 30 -7.09 -7.31 -11.40
CA GLN A 30 -5.91 -8.16 -11.46
C GLN A 30 -4.62 -7.35 -11.62
N LYS A 31 -4.63 -6.29 -12.44
CA LYS A 31 -3.46 -5.42 -12.61
C LYS A 31 -3.05 -4.78 -11.28
N ILE A 32 -4.00 -4.27 -10.50
CA ILE A 32 -3.71 -3.66 -9.19
C ILE A 32 -3.23 -4.71 -8.19
N LEU A 33 -3.87 -5.88 -8.16
CA LEU A 33 -3.45 -6.97 -7.28
C LEU A 33 -2.01 -7.42 -7.60
N ASN A 34 -1.63 -7.49 -8.87
CA ASN A 34 -0.26 -7.82 -9.27
C ASN A 34 0.74 -6.76 -8.79
N VAL A 35 0.39 -5.47 -8.91
CA VAL A 35 1.23 -4.35 -8.41
C VAL A 35 1.44 -4.44 -6.90
N ILE A 36 0.40 -4.82 -6.15
CA ILE A 36 0.47 -4.99 -4.70
C ILE A 36 1.28 -6.23 -4.32
N LYS A 37 1.11 -7.34 -5.04
CA LYS A 37 1.76 -8.64 -4.73
C LYS A 37 3.25 -8.67 -5.08
N LYS A 38 3.65 -8.08 -6.21
CA LYS A 38 5.04 -8.12 -6.70
C LYS A 38 5.53 -6.73 -7.13
N PRO A 39 5.57 -5.74 -6.23
CA PRO A 39 6.01 -4.41 -6.60
C PRO A 39 7.48 -4.39 -7.06
N GLU A 40 7.80 -3.62 -8.09
CA GLU A 40 9.20 -3.31 -8.45
C GLU A 40 9.76 -2.25 -7.50
N ARG A 41 8.90 -1.32 -7.06
CA ARG A 41 9.25 -0.29 -6.09
C ARG A 41 8.13 -0.08 -5.08
N LYS A 42 8.54 0.22 -3.85
CA LYS A 42 7.68 0.55 -2.71
C LYS A 42 8.12 1.88 -2.11
N GLU A 43 7.17 2.75 -1.85
CA GLU A 43 7.37 4.08 -1.28
C GLU A 43 6.39 4.34 -0.14
N GLU A 44 6.81 5.19 0.80
CA GLU A 44 5.88 5.72 1.80
C GLU A 44 4.94 6.73 1.15
N GLY A 45 3.66 6.60 1.42
CA GLY A 45 2.63 7.52 0.94
C GLY A 45 2.79 8.92 1.53
N ILE A 46 2.20 9.92 0.87
CA ILE A 46 2.12 11.29 1.41
C ILE A 46 1.29 11.29 2.71
N VAL A 47 0.24 10.48 2.74
CA VAL A 47 -0.59 10.28 3.92
C VAL A 47 0.08 9.28 4.87
N LYS A 48 0.12 9.61 6.17
CA LYS A 48 0.65 8.74 7.23
C LYS A 48 0.09 7.31 7.11
N ASN A 49 0.92 6.31 7.39
CA ASN A 49 0.58 4.87 7.36
C ASN A 49 0.10 4.33 6.01
N THR A 50 0.36 5.05 4.93
CA THR A 50 -0.02 4.64 3.58
C THR A 50 1.23 4.22 2.83
N ILE A 51 1.10 3.21 1.98
CA ILE A 51 2.18 2.67 1.16
C ILE A 51 1.77 2.82 -0.29
N ALA A 52 2.65 3.41 -1.09
CA ALA A 52 2.53 3.43 -2.54
C ALA A 52 3.45 2.37 -3.13
N VAL A 53 2.96 1.61 -4.09
CA VAL A 53 3.69 0.55 -4.78
C VAL A 53 3.53 0.72 -6.29
N MET A 54 4.56 0.34 -7.03
CA MET A 54 4.62 0.51 -8.46
C MET A 54 5.16 -0.72 -9.17
N GLN A 55 4.64 -1.01 -10.36
CA GLN A 55 5.28 -1.88 -11.35
C GLN A 55 5.33 -1.23 -12.74
N PRO A 56 6.40 -1.45 -13.52
CA PRO A 56 6.48 -1.03 -14.90
C PRO A 56 5.57 -1.88 -15.79
N VAL A 57 5.04 -1.27 -16.85
CA VAL A 57 4.25 -1.95 -17.88
C VAL A 57 5.18 -2.34 -19.02
N ASN A 58 5.20 -3.63 -19.35
CA ASN A 58 6.01 -4.23 -20.42
C ASN A 58 7.48 -3.72 -20.41
N PRO A 59 8.21 -3.90 -19.29
CA PRO A 59 9.60 -3.49 -19.22
C PRO A 59 10.42 -4.24 -20.29
N LYS A 60 11.29 -3.52 -20.99
CA LYS A 60 12.23 -4.06 -21.98
C LYS A 60 13.65 -3.92 -21.44
N ILE A 61 14.54 -4.83 -21.84
CA ILE A 61 15.96 -4.73 -21.54
C ILE A 61 16.64 -4.15 -22.78
N GLN A 62 17.30 -3.01 -22.63
CA GLN A 62 18.16 -2.40 -23.65
C GLN A 62 19.51 -2.07 -23.01
N ASN A 63 20.60 -2.53 -23.63
CA ASN A 63 21.97 -2.33 -23.14
C ASN A 63 22.14 -2.69 -21.65
N GLY A 64 21.57 -3.82 -21.22
CA GLY A 64 21.61 -4.29 -19.84
C GLY A 64 20.74 -3.51 -18.84
N LYS A 65 20.02 -2.47 -19.28
CA LYS A 65 19.14 -1.64 -18.44
C LYS A 65 17.68 -1.93 -18.73
N LYS A 66 16.86 -2.03 -17.67
CA LYS A 66 15.40 -2.12 -17.80
C LYS A 66 14.83 -0.73 -18.13
N ILE A 67 14.07 -0.64 -19.21
CA ILE A 67 13.36 0.56 -19.65
C ILE A 67 11.86 0.28 -19.77
N TRP A 68 11.02 1.28 -19.50
CA TRP A 68 9.58 1.18 -19.66
C TRP A 68 8.98 2.54 -20.03
N LYS A 69 7.80 2.49 -20.68
CA LYS A 69 7.06 3.70 -21.10
C LYS A 69 5.96 4.09 -20.14
N GLN A 70 5.55 3.19 -19.25
CA GLN A 70 4.44 3.42 -18.33
C GLN A 70 4.65 2.66 -17.04
N GLU A 71 4.12 3.20 -15.96
CA GLU A 71 4.06 2.56 -14.65
C GLU A 71 2.60 2.46 -14.20
N ILE A 72 2.29 1.40 -13.46
CA ILE A 72 1.03 1.30 -12.73
C ILE A 72 1.35 1.42 -11.25
N TRP A 73 0.70 2.37 -10.62
CA TRP A 73 0.80 2.65 -9.21
C TRP A 73 -0.46 2.22 -8.48
N ALA A 74 -0.28 1.73 -7.26
CA ALA A 74 -1.35 1.47 -6.32
C ALA A 74 -0.95 1.97 -4.93
N MET A 75 -1.89 2.60 -4.25
CA MET A 75 -1.72 3.14 -2.92
C MET A 75 -2.69 2.44 -1.97
N TYR A 76 -2.16 1.89 -0.88
CA TYR A 76 -2.96 1.15 0.10
C TYR A 76 -2.50 1.40 1.54
N GLN A 77 -3.40 1.11 2.47
CA GLN A 77 -3.13 1.06 3.91
C GLN A 77 -3.21 -0.37 4.41
N ILE A 78 -2.29 -0.73 5.30
CA ILE A 78 -2.35 -2.01 6.01
C ILE A 78 -3.28 -1.83 7.20
N ARG A 79 -4.48 -2.43 7.16
CA ARG A 79 -5.32 -2.51 8.34
C ARG A 79 -4.81 -3.65 9.19
N ARG A 80 -4.23 -3.30 10.32
CA ARG A 80 -4.08 -4.27 11.41
C ARG A 80 -5.48 -4.62 11.88
N ALA A 81 -5.76 -5.91 12.05
CA ALA A 81 -6.92 -6.31 12.84
C ALA A 81 -6.79 -5.53 14.15
N ARG A 82 -7.77 -4.67 14.45
CA ARG A 82 -7.85 -4.08 15.78
C ARG A 82 -7.90 -5.30 16.70
N ASN A 83 -6.83 -5.53 17.46
CA ASN A 83 -7.08 -6.09 18.77
C ASN A 83 -8.08 -5.11 19.35
N SER A 84 -9.30 -5.58 19.61
CA SER A 84 -10.09 -4.98 20.66
C SER A 84 -9.11 -4.81 21.81
N LEU A 85 -8.66 -3.57 22.01
CA LEU A 85 -8.12 -3.17 23.28
C LEU A 85 -9.29 -3.40 24.21
N ALA A 86 -9.29 -4.59 24.81
CA ALA A 86 -9.75 -4.76 26.16
C ALA A 86 -9.29 -3.50 26.89
N THR A 87 -10.26 -2.77 27.42
CA THR A 87 -10.08 -1.83 28.51
C THR A 87 -8.96 -2.37 29.41
N PRO A 88 -7.99 -1.55 29.86
CA PRO A 88 -7.08 -1.98 30.89
C PRO A 88 -7.87 -2.13 32.19
N SER A 89 -8.64 -3.21 32.34
CA SER A 89 -9.14 -3.63 33.63
C SER A 89 -7.93 -4.12 34.43
N LEU A 90 -7.81 -3.61 35.65
CA LEU A 90 -6.76 -3.88 36.63
C LEU A 90 -6.80 -5.33 37.15
N ALA A 91 -6.83 -6.32 36.26
CA ALA A 91 -6.65 -7.72 36.62
C ALA A 91 -5.20 -8.12 36.31
N LYS A 92 -4.41 -8.31 37.36
CA LYS A 92 -3.04 -8.85 37.28
C LYS A 92 -3.07 -10.17 36.49
N PRO A 93 -2.18 -10.39 35.51
CA PRO A 93 -2.10 -11.68 34.84
C PRO A 93 -1.51 -12.72 35.80
N ASP A 94 -2.28 -13.77 36.06
CA ASP A 94 -1.85 -14.95 36.81
C ASP A 94 -0.77 -15.71 36.00
N LYS A 95 0.30 -16.14 36.68
CA LYS A 95 1.57 -16.62 36.09
C LYS A 95 1.63 -18.14 35.89
N SER A 96 0.50 -18.82 35.78
CA SER A 96 0.48 -20.26 35.52
C SER A 96 -0.13 -20.53 34.13
N GLN A 97 0.45 -21.50 33.42
CA GLN A 97 0.17 -21.91 32.03
C GLN A 97 1.04 -21.25 30.95
N LEU A 98 2.34 -21.56 31.00
CA LEU A 98 3.24 -21.46 29.85
C LEU A 98 2.95 -22.65 28.89
N SER A 99 2.01 -22.50 27.97
CA SER A 99 1.81 -23.43 26.85
C SER A 99 2.14 -22.76 25.51
N ASN A 100 3.37 -23.02 25.07
CA ASN A 100 3.83 -23.10 23.68
C ASN A 100 3.45 -21.93 22.72
N PRO A 101 4.31 -20.90 22.52
CA PRO A 101 4.07 -19.84 21.55
C PRO A 101 4.49 -20.27 20.13
N LYS A 102 3.84 -21.30 19.56
CA LYS A 102 4.05 -21.70 18.15
C LYS A 102 2.77 -21.73 17.32
N ASN A 103 1.85 -20.81 17.62
CA ASN A 103 0.83 -20.39 16.67
C ASN A 103 1.01 -18.90 16.41
N TYR A 104 1.91 -18.56 15.48
CA TYR A 104 1.85 -17.27 14.79
C TYR A 104 0.54 -17.30 13.98
N ASN A 105 -0.58 -17.05 14.64
CA ASN A 105 -1.81 -16.72 13.94
C ASN A 105 -1.51 -15.41 13.21
N LEU A 106 -1.07 -15.54 11.95
CA LEU A 106 -0.77 -14.46 11.03
C LEU A 106 -2.07 -13.70 10.87
N LYS A 107 -2.36 -12.79 11.80
CA LYS A 107 -3.55 -11.95 11.81
C LYS A 107 -3.73 -11.45 10.40
N ALA A 108 -4.80 -11.89 9.74
CA ALA A 108 -5.07 -11.59 8.35
C ALA A 108 -4.97 -10.06 8.17
N LYS A 109 -3.87 -9.61 7.57
CA LYS A 109 -3.64 -8.19 7.29
C LYS A 109 -4.56 -7.84 6.14
N SER A 110 -5.64 -7.13 6.43
CA SER A 110 -6.52 -6.64 5.38
C SER A 110 -5.93 -5.36 4.79
N LEU A 111 -5.86 -5.29 3.47
CA LEU A 111 -5.36 -4.14 2.74
C LEU A 111 -6.53 -3.27 2.30
N ARG A 112 -6.50 -1.99 2.68
CA ARG A 112 -7.42 -0.99 2.18
C ARG A 112 -6.77 -0.30 0.99
N ILE A 113 -7.28 -0.55 -0.21
CA ILE A 113 -6.79 0.06 -1.44
C ILE A 113 -7.47 1.41 -1.64
N ILE A 114 -6.67 2.47 -1.66
CA ILE A 114 -7.13 3.86 -1.64
C ILE A 114 -7.16 4.42 -3.05
N SER A 115 -6.07 4.30 -3.79
CA SER A 115 -5.94 4.89 -5.12
C SER A 115 -5.08 4.02 -6.03
N ALA A 116 -5.23 4.21 -7.33
CA ALA A 116 -4.39 3.61 -8.34
C ALA A 116 -4.30 4.55 -9.55
N TRP A 117 -3.17 4.59 -10.25
CA TRP A 117 -3.02 5.44 -11.42
C TRP A 117 -1.99 4.90 -12.39
N ARG A 118 -2.05 5.39 -13.63
CA ARG A 118 -0.99 5.21 -14.63
C ARG A 118 -0.09 6.43 -14.63
N TYR A 119 1.21 6.20 -14.69
CA TYR A 119 2.18 7.27 -14.88
C TYR A 119 2.87 7.09 -16.25
N PRO A 120 2.92 8.13 -17.10
CA PRO A 120 3.64 8.08 -18.36
C PRO A 120 5.15 8.24 -18.10
N GLY A 121 5.94 7.24 -18.50
CA GLY A 121 7.38 7.19 -18.30
C GLY A 121 7.80 6.59 -16.96
N VAL A 122 8.93 7.07 -16.45
CA VAL A 122 9.53 6.67 -15.17
C VAL A 122 9.23 7.76 -14.16
N SER A 123 8.62 7.44 -13.02
CA SER A 123 8.35 8.47 -12.03
C SER A 123 9.65 8.98 -11.37
N PRO A 124 9.71 10.26 -10.98
CA PRO A 124 10.77 10.75 -10.11
C PRO A 124 10.85 9.92 -8.83
N ARG A 125 12.07 9.68 -8.34
CA ARG A 125 12.25 9.16 -6.98
C ARG A 125 11.99 10.30 -6.00
N LYS A 126 11.43 9.99 -4.84
CA LYS A 126 11.34 10.98 -3.76
C LYS A 126 12.75 11.41 -3.36
N ASP A 127 13.09 12.65 -3.71
CA ASP A 127 14.24 13.33 -3.11
C ASP A 127 13.83 13.83 -1.72
N PRO A 128 14.70 13.71 -0.71
CA PRO A 128 14.41 14.26 0.61
C PRO A 128 14.20 15.77 0.49
N ILE A 129 13.21 16.30 1.21
CA ILE A 129 12.99 17.75 1.29
C ILE A 129 14.29 18.38 1.81
N PRO A 130 14.85 19.40 1.13
CA PRO A 130 16.07 20.07 1.59
C PRO A 130 15.93 20.53 3.05
N GLY A 131 16.99 20.32 3.84
CA GLY A 131 16.97 20.60 5.29
C GLY A 131 16.57 22.03 5.64
N ALA A 132 16.86 23.01 4.78
CA ALA A 132 16.47 24.40 4.94
C ALA A 132 14.94 24.58 5.06
N ILE A 133 14.18 23.92 4.18
CA ILE A 133 12.70 23.99 4.18
C ILE A 133 12.13 23.32 5.44
N LEU A 134 12.76 22.25 5.91
CA LEU A 134 12.34 21.59 7.16
C LEU A 134 12.57 22.47 8.39
N ALA A 135 13.61 23.31 8.39
CA ALA A 135 13.87 24.27 9.44
C ALA A 135 12.83 25.42 9.43
N GLU A 136 12.48 25.94 8.25
CA GLU A 136 11.43 26.97 8.09
C GLU A 136 10.07 26.49 8.60
N ILE A 137 9.64 25.29 8.20
CA ILE A 137 8.33 24.73 8.62
C ILE A 137 8.26 24.53 10.14
N LYS A 138 9.37 24.15 10.78
CA LYS A 138 9.42 23.99 12.25
C LYS A 138 9.36 25.32 13.01
N GLY A 139 9.71 26.45 12.39
CA GLY A 139 9.64 27.76 13.02
C GLY A 139 8.26 28.41 12.97
N VAL A 140 7.35 27.89 12.14
CA VAL A 140 5.99 28.43 11.92
C VAL A 140 4.92 27.69 12.75
N ILE A 141 5.25 26.52 13.33
CA ILE A 141 4.37 25.71 14.19
C ILE A 141 4.77 25.92 15.65
#